data_AF-A0A9D2U1C6-F1
#
_entry.id   AF-A0A9D2U1C6-F1
#
_cell.length_a   1.000
_cell.length_b   1.000
_cell.length_c   1.000
_cell.angle_alpha   90.00
_cell.angle_beta   90.00
_cell.angle_gamma   90.00
#
_symmetry.space_group_name_H-M   'P 1'
#
loop_
_entity.id
_entity.type
_entity.pdbx_description
1 polymer ?
#
loop_
_entity_poly.entity_id
_entity_poly.type
_entity_poly.pdbx_seq_one_letter_code
_entity_poly.pdbx_strand_id
1 'polypeptide(L)'
;MEKKNSMYETFLRRFFLTAAVLLLAAAGLVFVFDPFFHYHGPLGPLKAVLTKKEYQVPGTLQNFSYDSVIAGSSTAENFNNRWFDEAFDTQSVKAIKSSGVTAQLDYYIRMAARERELDYVFYS
;
A
#
# COMPACT_ATOMS: atom_id res chain seq x y z
N MET A 1 -20.09 -50.69 7.88
CA MET A 1 -19.96 -49.53 6.97
C MET A 1 -20.02 -48.18 7.70
N GLU A 2 -20.87 -48.00 8.72
CA GLU A 2 -21.01 -46.73 9.49
C GLU A 2 -19.71 -46.14 10.07
N LYS A 3 -18.85 -46.97 10.71
CA LYS A 3 -17.61 -46.49 11.35
C LYS A 3 -16.63 -45.82 10.37
N LYS A 4 -16.68 -46.21 9.10
CA LYS A 4 -15.81 -45.66 8.05
C LYS A 4 -16.27 -44.26 7.62
N ASN A 5 -17.58 -44.01 7.53
CA ASN A 5 -18.15 -42.69 7.24
C ASN A 5 -17.82 -41.67 8.34
N SER A 6 -17.93 -42.06 9.61
CA SER A 6 -17.58 -41.21 10.76
C SER A 6 -16.11 -40.74 10.74
N MET A 7 -15.20 -41.60 10.30
CA MET A 7 -13.78 -41.26 10.18
C MET A 7 -13.51 -40.24 9.07
N TYR A 8 -14.13 -40.42 7.89
CA TYR A 8 -14.00 -39.48 6.78
C TYR A 8 -14.64 -38.12 7.09
N GLU A 9 -15.82 -38.10 7.72
CA GLU A 9 -16.47 -36.85 8.14
C GLU A 9 -15.62 -36.10 9.16
N THR A 10 -15.04 -36.80 10.13
CA THR A 10 -14.13 -36.20 11.12
C THR A 10 -12.87 -35.66 10.46
N PHE A 11 -12.29 -36.40 9.50
CA PHE A 11 -11.13 -35.98 8.74
C PHE A 11 -11.43 -34.72 7.91
N LEU A 12 -12.50 -34.73 7.11
CA LEU A 12 -12.90 -33.60 6.27
C LEU A 12 -13.17 -32.37 7.12
N ARG A 13 -13.91 -32.50 8.22
CA ARG A 13 -14.19 -31.39 9.14
C ARG A 13 -12.90 -30.79 9.70
N ARG A 14 -11.97 -31.62 10.17
CA ARG A 14 -10.67 -31.16 10.68
C ARG A 14 -9.82 -30.52 9.59
N PHE A 15 -9.79 -31.09 8.40
CA PHE A 15 -9.06 -30.54 7.25
C PHE A 15 -9.55 -29.14 6.90
N PHE A 16 -10.87 -28.96 6.71
CA PHE A 16 -11.43 -27.65 6.37
C PHE A 16 -11.29 -26.64 7.51
N LEU A 17 -11.43 -27.06 8.77
CA LEU A 17 -11.19 -26.17 9.92
C LEU A 17 -9.73 -25.69 9.96
N THR A 18 -8.77 -26.61 9.83
CA THR A 18 -7.35 -26.25 9.82
C THR A 18 -7.00 -25.36 8.62
N ALA A 19 -7.50 -25.69 7.43
CA ALA A 19 -7.31 -24.88 6.23
C ALA A 19 -7.90 -23.46 6.42
N ALA A 20 -9.11 -23.34 6.96
CA ALA A 20 -9.73 -22.05 7.25
C ALA A 20 -8.92 -21.23 8.26
N VAL A 21 -8.45 -21.85 9.34
CA VAL A 21 -7.60 -21.18 10.35
C VAL A 21 -6.30 -20.69 9.72
N LEU A 22 -5.63 -21.51 8.90
CA LEU A 22 -4.40 -21.11 8.20
C LEU A 22 -4.63 -19.97 7.22
N LEU A 23 -5.74 -20.00 6.46
CA LEU A 23 -6.10 -18.92 5.53
C LEU A 23 -6.41 -17.62 6.27
N LEU A 24 -7.15 -17.69 7.38
CA LEU A 24 -7.44 -16.51 8.21
C LEU A 24 -6.16 -15.96 8.85
N ALA A 25 -5.25 -16.81 9.31
CA ALA A 25 -3.96 -16.37 9.82
C ALA A 25 -3.12 -15.70 8.74
N ALA A 26 -3.06 -16.26 7.53
CA ALA A 26 -2.36 -15.65 6.40
C ALA A 26 -2.98 -14.30 6.00
N ALA A 27 -4.30 -14.22 5.92
CA ALA A 27 -5.01 -12.96 5.66
C ALA A 27 -4.73 -11.91 6.75
N GLY A 28 -4.75 -12.32 8.02
CA GLY A 28 -4.40 -11.46 9.14
C GLY A 28 -2.97 -10.94 9.08
N LEU A 29 -2.00 -11.77 8.69
CA LEU A 29 -0.61 -11.34 8.49
C LEU A 29 -0.49 -10.32 7.35
N VAL A 30 -1.13 -10.56 6.21
CA VAL A 30 -1.14 -9.62 5.08
C VAL A 30 -1.79 -8.30 5.48
N PHE A 31 -2.89 -8.37 6.24
CA PHE A 31 -3.58 -7.18 6.73
C PHE A 31 -2.67 -6.39 7.69
N VAL A 32 -2.06 -7.01 8.69
CA VAL A 32 -1.24 -6.31 9.71
C VAL A 32 0.04 -5.70 9.13
N PHE A 33 0.75 -6.43 8.27
CA PHE A 33 2.02 -5.96 7.71
C PHE A 33 1.83 -5.03 6.52
N ASP A 34 0.75 -5.25 5.75
CA ASP A 34 0.35 -4.46 4.60
C ASP A 34 1.51 -3.89 3.77
N PRO A 35 2.30 -4.75 3.09
CA PRO A 35 3.53 -4.32 2.41
C PRO A 35 3.28 -3.31 1.28
N PHE A 36 2.04 -3.20 0.80
CA PHE A 36 1.63 -2.28 -0.26
C PHE A 36 0.78 -1.12 0.24
N PHE A 37 0.53 -1.03 1.56
CA PHE A 37 -0.30 0.01 2.18
C PHE A 37 -1.70 0.07 1.58
N HIS A 38 -2.31 -1.08 1.24
CA HIS A 38 -3.65 -1.16 0.68
C HIS A 38 -4.76 -0.90 1.71
N TYR A 39 -4.54 -1.28 2.96
CA TYR A 39 -5.53 -1.24 4.03
C TYR A 39 -5.25 -0.12 5.04
N HIS A 40 -3.99 0.19 5.30
CA HIS A 40 -3.62 1.25 6.25
C HIS A 40 -2.21 1.80 6.01
N GLY A 41 -1.92 2.94 6.61
CA GLY A 41 -0.57 3.49 6.70
C GLY A 41 0.34 2.67 7.64
N PRO A 42 1.57 3.13 7.89
CA PRO A 42 2.49 2.44 8.79
C PRO A 42 1.93 2.42 10.22
N LEU A 43 1.86 1.23 10.84
CA LEU A 43 1.30 1.06 12.17
C LEU A 43 2.35 1.30 13.27
N GLY A 44 2.07 2.25 14.17
CA GLY A 44 2.86 2.50 15.38
C GLY A 44 4.34 2.80 15.07
N PRO A 45 5.31 2.03 15.61
CA PRO A 45 6.73 2.28 15.40
C PRO A 45 7.27 1.79 14.06
N LEU A 46 6.44 1.14 13.22
CA LEU A 46 6.88 0.63 11.93
C LEU A 46 7.15 1.78 10.96
N LYS A 47 8.35 1.78 10.37
CA LYS A 47 8.71 2.75 9.33
C LYS A 47 8.17 2.31 7.98
N ALA A 48 7.65 3.24 7.19
CA ALA A 48 7.33 3.00 5.79
C ALA A 48 8.62 2.64 5.02
N VAL A 49 8.71 1.41 4.51
CA VAL A 49 9.82 0.97 3.67
C VAL A 49 9.33 0.87 2.22
N LEU A 50 9.70 1.87 1.41
CA LEU A 50 9.30 1.99 0.01
C LEU A 50 10.38 1.41 -0.93
N THR A 51 10.42 0.08 -1.04
CA THR A 51 11.39 -0.65 -1.89
C THR A 51 10.84 -0.97 -3.28
N LYS A 52 9.53 -1.13 -3.42
CA LYS A 52 8.83 -1.47 -4.68
C LYS A 52 7.83 -0.37 -5.01
N LYS A 53 8.39 0.82 -5.24
CA LYS A 53 7.70 2.11 -5.24
C LYS A 53 6.45 2.12 -6.12
N GLU A 54 6.51 1.65 -7.36
CA GLU A 54 5.35 1.64 -8.26
C GLU A 54 4.14 0.86 -7.73
N TYR A 55 4.36 -0.27 -7.05
CA TYR A 55 3.29 -1.10 -6.50
C TYR A 55 2.75 -0.53 -5.18
N GLN A 56 3.57 0.25 -4.48
CA GLN A 56 3.21 0.86 -3.19
C GLN A 56 2.55 2.23 -3.38
N VAL A 57 2.76 2.92 -4.52
CA VAL A 57 2.21 4.26 -4.79
C VAL A 57 0.70 4.34 -4.52
N PRO A 58 -0.17 3.49 -5.10
CA PRO A 58 -1.61 3.60 -4.87
C PRO A 58 -1.99 3.53 -3.39
N GLY A 59 -1.38 2.60 -2.65
CA GLY A 59 -1.63 2.44 -1.22
C GLY A 59 -1.11 3.62 -0.39
N THR A 60 0.09 4.13 -0.71
CA THR A 60 0.62 5.32 -0.03
C THR A 60 -0.24 6.56 -0.29
N LEU A 61 -0.76 6.74 -1.50
CA LEU A 61 -1.60 7.89 -1.84
C LEU A 61 -2.95 7.86 -1.11
N GLN A 62 -3.49 6.68 -0.83
CA GLN A 62 -4.76 6.54 -0.13
C GLN A 62 -4.56 6.60 1.39
N ASN A 63 -3.58 5.87 1.91
CA ASN A 63 -3.52 5.56 3.35
C ASN A 63 -2.48 6.36 4.14
N PHE A 64 -1.57 7.10 3.50
CA PHE A 64 -0.60 7.91 4.25
C PHE A 64 -1.20 9.27 4.61
N SER A 65 -0.71 9.87 5.68
CA SER A 65 -0.93 11.30 5.96
C SER A 65 0.12 12.11 5.20
N TYR A 66 -0.33 13.07 4.39
CA TYR A 66 0.47 13.99 3.58
C TYR A 66 -0.46 15.08 3.05
N ASP A 67 0.10 16.24 2.72
CA ASP A 67 -0.58 17.40 2.14
C ASP A 67 -0.07 17.75 0.73
N SER A 68 1.08 17.21 0.32
CA SER A 68 1.67 17.47 -0.99
C SER A 68 2.16 16.21 -1.71
N VAL A 69 2.25 16.30 -3.04
CA VAL A 69 2.65 15.18 -3.90
C VAL A 69 3.86 15.56 -4.75
N ILE A 70 4.86 14.66 -4.78
CA ILE A 70 5.96 14.67 -5.75
C ILE A 70 5.61 13.66 -6.85
N ALA A 71 5.08 14.16 -7.96
CA ALA A 71 4.72 13.37 -9.13
C ALA A 71 5.85 13.38 -10.16
N GLY A 72 6.30 12.20 -10.59
CA GLY A 72 7.33 12.14 -11.62
C GLY A 72 7.72 10.75 -12.09
N SER A 73 8.63 10.74 -13.07
CA SER A 73 9.16 9.52 -13.64
C SER A 73 10.27 8.87 -12.77
N SER A 74 11.03 7.93 -13.34
CA SER A 74 12.21 7.34 -12.68
C SER A 74 13.28 8.38 -12.29
N THR A 75 13.29 9.57 -12.91
CA THR A 75 14.21 10.66 -12.55
C THR A 75 13.91 11.26 -11.17
N ALA A 76 12.63 11.37 -10.82
CA ALA A 76 12.16 11.90 -9.53
C ALA A 76 12.21 10.86 -8.41
N GLU A 77 12.52 9.60 -8.73
CA GLU A 77 12.54 8.50 -7.78
C GLU A 77 13.52 8.72 -6.62
N ASN A 78 14.67 9.33 -6.93
CA ASN A 78 15.77 9.57 -6.00
C ASN A 78 15.68 10.91 -5.27
N PHE A 79 14.65 11.71 -5.50
CA PHE A 79 14.44 12.96 -4.78
C PHE A 79 14.31 12.69 -3.27
N ASN A 80 14.89 13.54 -2.43
CA ASN A 80 14.66 13.43 -1.00
C ASN A 80 13.42 14.26 -0.63
N ASN A 81 12.35 13.62 -0.14
CA ASN A 81 11.11 14.29 0.27
C ASN A 81 11.40 15.45 1.23
N ARG A 82 12.35 15.25 2.16
CA ARG A 82 12.74 16.27 3.15
C ARG A 82 13.17 17.59 2.52
N TRP A 83 13.76 17.58 1.33
CA TRP A 83 14.15 18.82 0.65
C TRP A 83 12.96 19.66 0.21
N PHE A 84 11.85 19.02 -0.16
CA PHE A 84 10.60 19.70 -0.49
C PHE A 84 9.88 20.12 0.78
N ASP A 85 9.79 19.20 1.74
CA ASP A 85 9.15 19.43 3.05
C ASP A 85 9.75 20.66 3.75
N GLU A 86 11.08 20.78 3.79
CA GLU A 86 11.79 21.91 4.41
C GLU A 86 11.70 23.21 3.59
N ALA A 87 11.62 23.12 2.26
CA ALA A 87 11.59 24.30 1.40
C ALA A 87 10.18 24.93 1.31
N PHE A 88 9.13 24.13 1.47
CA PHE A 88 7.73 24.55 1.26
C PHE A 88 6.86 24.36 2.50
N ASP A 89 7.44 23.97 3.64
CA ASP A 89 6.74 23.71 4.92
C ASP A 89 5.55 22.76 4.75
N THR A 90 5.85 21.56 4.26
CA THR A 90 4.85 20.58 3.78
C THR A 90 5.25 19.16 4.16
N GLN A 91 4.31 18.21 4.09
CA GLN A 91 4.58 16.78 4.19
C GLN A 91 4.28 16.10 2.84
N SER A 92 5.34 15.80 2.09
CA SER A 92 5.22 15.27 0.73
C SER A 92 5.22 13.73 0.65
N VAL A 93 4.38 13.19 -0.23
CA VAL A 93 4.41 11.78 -0.64
C VAL A 93 4.81 11.66 -2.11
N LYS A 94 5.40 10.53 -2.48
CA LYS A 94 5.88 10.26 -3.84
C LYS A 94 4.84 9.53 -4.69
N ALA A 95 4.46 10.13 -5.80
CA ALA A 95 3.65 9.54 -6.87
C ALA A 95 4.53 9.21 -8.09
N ILE A 96 5.36 8.16 -7.98
CA ILE A 96 6.39 7.84 -8.97
C ILE A 96 5.96 6.70 -9.89
N LYS A 97 6.16 6.87 -11.20
CA LYS A 97 5.96 5.81 -12.20
C LYS A 97 7.20 5.69 -13.09
N SER A 98 7.82 4.50 -13.20
CA SER A 98 8.95 4.33 -14.12
C SER A 98 8.51 4.56 -15.56
N SER A 99 9.30 5.33 -16.31
CA SER A 99 8.96 5.82 -17.65
C SER A 99 7.57 6.45 -17.72
N GLY A 100 7.13 7.06 -16.62
CA GLY A 100 5.80 7.63 -16.46
C GLY A 100 5.50 8.68 -17.51
N VAL A 101 4.44 8.46 -18.29
CA VAL A 101 3.88 9.48 -19.18
C VAL A 101 2.94 10.40 -18.40
N THR A 102 2.69 11.60 -18.91
CA THR A 102 1.81 12.60 -18.27
C THR A 102 0.46 12.03 -17.83
N ALA A 103 -0.16 11.15 -18.62
CA ALA A 103 -1.43 10.54 -18.28
C ALA A 103 -1.37 9.64 -17.02
N GLN A 104 -0.25 8.96 -16.77
CA GLN A 104 -0.07 8.12 -15.60
C GLN A 104 0.16 8.97 -14.34
N LEU A 105 0.90 10.06 -14.47
CA LEU A 105 1.13 11.00 -13.37
C LEU A 105 -0.15 11.76 -13.03
N ASP A 106 -0.91 12.21 -14.04
CA ASP A 106 -2.25 12.80 -13.85
C ASP A 106 -3.20 11.83 -13.13
N TYR A 107 -3.17 10.53 -13.48
CA TYR A 107 -3.95 9.53 -12.76
C TYR A 107 -3.58 9.45 -11.28
N TYR A 108 -2.30 9.49 -10.93
CA TYR A 108 -1.85 9.47 -9.53
C TYR A 108 -2.17 10.76 -8.78
N ILE A 109 -2.00 11.92 -9.41
CA ILE A 109 -2.36 13.21 -8.83
C ILE A 109 -3.87 13.25 -8.55
N ARG A 110 -4.69 12.81 -9.51
CA ARG A 110 -6.14 12.69 -9.32
C ARG A 110 -6.50 11.69 -8.24
N MET A 111 -5.77 10.58 -8.13
CA MET A 111 -5.98 9.60 -7.06
C MET A 111 -5.72 10.23 -5.70
N ALA A 112 -4.61 10.96 -5.54
CA ALA A 112 -4.27 11.67 -4.32
C ALA A 112 -5.35 12.70 -3.96
N ALA A 113 -5.78 13.50 -4.94
CA ALA A 113 -6.78 14.55 -4.76
C ALA A 113 -8.22 14.05 -4.56
N ARG A 114 -8.50 12.74 -4.57
CA ARG A 114 -9.86 12.21 -4.33
C ARG A 114 -10.30 12.33 -2.87
N GLU A 115 -9.37 12.13 -1.95
CA GLU A 115 -9.67 12.01 -0.52
C GLU A 115 -9.21 13.21 0.30
N ARG A 116 -8.44 14.11 -0.32
CA ARG A 116 -7.87 15.29 0.32
C ARG A 116 -7.61 16.40 -0.69
N GLU A 117 -7.58 17.63 -0.21
CA GLU A 117 -7.01 18.75 -0.97
C GLU A 117 -5.47 18.68 -0.88
N LEU A 118 -4.80 19.09 -1.96
CA LEU A 118 -3.34 19.10 -2.03
C LEU A 118 -2.85 20.55 -2.02
N ASP A 119 -1.90 20.86 -1.14
CA ASP A 119 -1.29 22.18 -1.06
C ASP A 119 -0.33 22.39 -2.23
N TYR A 120 0.52 21.39 -2.50
CA TYR A 120 1.47 21.41 -3.61
C TYR A 120 1.49 20.12 -4.43
N VAL A 121 1.67 20.30 -5.74
CA VAL A 121 2.01 19.23 -6.67
C VAL A 121 3.34 19.57 -7.36
N PHE A 122 4.40 18.90 -6.93
CA PHE A 122 5.72 19.00 -7.56
C PHE A 122 5.77 18.02 -8.73
N TYR A 123 5.75 18.55 -9.96
CA TYR A 123 5.69 17.75 -11.18
C TYR A 123 7.04 17.72 -11.91
N SER A 124 7.55 16.52 -12.22
CA SER A 124 8.82 16.31 -12.95
C SER A 124 8.73 15.27 -14.06
#